data_AF-A0A7Y0FPU3-F1
#
_entry.id   AF-A0A7Y0FPU3-F1
#
_cell.length_a   1.000
_cell.length_b   1.000
_cell.length_c   1.000
_cell.angle_alpha   90.00
_cell.angle_beta   90.00
_cell.angle_gamma   90.00
#
_symmetry.space_group_name_H-M   'P 1'
#
loop_
_entity.id
_entity.type
_entity.pdbx_description
1 polymer ?
#
loop_
_entity_poly.entity_id
_entity_poly.type
_entity_poly.pdbx_seq_one_letter_code
_entity_poly.pdbx_strand_id
1 'polypeptide(L)'
;MNLRHLCSAPHVHVHFDTWNNWLYLEWEGELTLAGVQEACLAVAHCFVSYNYSRVFNNNTSLTHVDYDVAPWLAQHFFPNLGLAGVQQLAWVYGPGLRARELAEYVLRSLDGSVNVALFGDAEDAVSWLQQTRPDYVSGCALLPRAAQQDAKLTHIIGKFEQDVASTRVESAGLLT
;
A
#
# COMPACT_ATOMS: atom_id res chain seq x y z
N MET A 1 -16.32 -3.97 10.12
CA MET A 1 -14.99 -3.38 10.34
C MET A 1 -15.04 -2.49 11.56
N ASN A 2 -13.94 -2.38 12.32
CA ASN A 2 -13.82 -1.37 13.38
C ASN A 2 -12.55 -0.54 13.10
N LEU A 3 -12.72 0.62 12.48
CA LEU A 3 -11.63 1.38 11.88
C LEU A 3 -11.06 2.41 12.85
N ARG A 4 -9.77 2.29 13.17
CA ARG A 4 -8.98 3.33 13.82
C ARG A 4 -8.19 4.07 12.75
N HIS A 5 -8.44 5.37 12.58
CA HIS A 5 -7.64 6.22 11.69
C HIS A 5 -6.17 6.26 12.15
N LEU A 6 -5.24 6.17 11.20
CA LEU A 6 -3.80 6.27 11.45
C LEU A 6 -3.22 7.56 10.85
N CYS A 7 -3.50 7.81 9.57
CA CYS A 7 -3.09 9.03 8.88
C CYS A 7 -3.93 9.26 7.60
N SER A 8 -3.78 10.45 7.03
CA SER A 8 -4.31 10.81 5.72
C SER A 8 -3.24 11.54 4.93
N ALA A 9 -3.21 11.30 3.63
CA ALA A 9 -2.34 11.96 2.66
C ALA A 9 -3.17 12.21 1.38
N PRO A 10 -2.63 12.90 0.35
CA PRO A 10 -3.36 13.07 -0.90
C PRO A 10 -3.86 11.73 -1.42
N HIS A 11 -5.14 11.66 -1.78
CA HIS A 11 -5.78 10.48 -2.37
C HIS A 11 -5.87 9.23 -1.48
N VAL A 12 -5.38 9.23 -0.23
CA VAL A 12 -5.41 8.02 0.61
C VAL A 12 -5.77 8.31 2.07
N HIS A 13 -6.70 7.51 2.59
CA HIS A 13 -6.99 7.40 4.00
C HIS A 13 -6.49 6.06 4.53
N VAL A 14 -5.71 6.10 5.61
CA VAL A 14 -5.10 4.92 6.20
C VAL A 14 -5.75 4.63 7.54
N HIS A 15 -6.32 3.44 7.65
CA HIS A 15 -6.98 2.95 8.85
C HIS A 15 -6.39 1.62 9.28
N PHE A 16 -6.50 1.31 10.56
CA PHE A 16 -6.30 -0.03 11.08
C PHE A 16 -7.66 -0.60 11.49
N ASP A 17 -8.06 -1.72 10.88
CA ASP A 17 -9.25 -2.44 11.33
C ASP A 17 -8.89 -3.30 12.54
N THR A 18 -9.25 -2.84 13.75
CA THR A 18 -8.90 -3.53 14.99
C THR A 18 -9.66 -4.85 15.15
N TRP A 19 -10.83 -4.98 14.52
CA TRP A 19 -11.61 -6.22 14.57
C TRP A 19 -10.97 -7.31 13.72
N ASN A 20 -10.63 -6.93 12.49
CA ASN A 20 -10.12 -7.87 11.51
C ASN A 20 -8.60 -7.99 11.51
N ASN A 21 -7.86 -7.07 12.15
CA ASN A 21 -6.40 -7.00 12.23
C ASN A 21 -5.71 -6.92 10.86
N TRP A 22 -6.04 -5.88 10.10
CA TRP A 22 -5.37 -5.50 8.85
C TRP A 22 -5.29 -3.98 8.71
N LEU A 23 -4.34 -3.51 7.90
CA LEU A 23 -4.28 -2.13 7.44
C LEU A 23 -5.30 -1.95 6.32
N TYR A 24 -6.20 -0.97 6.42
CA TYR A 24 -7.13 -0.59 5.37
C TYR A 24 -6.66 0.69 4.69
N LEU A 25 -6.39 0.60 3.40
CA LEU A 25 -6.02 1.72 2.54
C LEU A 25 -7.22 2.05 1.66
N GLU A 26 -7.78 3.23 1.84
CA GLU A 26 -8.89 3.73 1.04
C GLU A 26 -8.38 4.82 0.12
N TRP A 27 -8.31 4.52 -1.18
CA TRP A 27 -7.83 5.43 -2.21
C TRP A 27 -8.99 6.12 -2.92
N GLU A 28 -8.83 7.42 -3.20
CA GLU A 28 -9.86 8.25 -3.83
C GLU A 28 -9.32 9.31 -4.81
N GLY A 29 -10.18 9.68 -5.77
CA GLY A 29 -9.93 10.77 -6.70
C GLY A 29 -8.94 10.42 -7.81
N GLU A 30 -8.17 11.42 -8.24
CA GLU A 30 -7.29 11.34 -9.41
C GLU A 30 -5.85 11.05 -9.00
N LEU A 31 -5.34 9.87 -9.36
CA LEU A 31 -3.98 9.49 -9.02
C LEU A 31 -2.98 10.10 -10.01
N THR A 32 -2.37 11.19 -9.59
CA THR A 32 -1.14 11.73 -10.22
C THR A 32 0.09 11.06 -9.63
N LEU A 33 1.19 10.98 -10.39
CA LEU A 33 2.44 10.39 -9.88
C LEU A 33 2.93 11.09 -8.60
N ALA A 34 2.92 12.42 -8.57
CA ALA A 34 3.35 13.20 -7.41
C ALA A 34 2.45 12.95 -6.18
N GLY A 35 1.14 12.88 -6.38
CA GLY A 35 0.19 12.57 -5.31
C GLY A 35 0.37 11.16 -4.76
N VAL A 36 0.54 10.16 -5.64
CA VAL A 36 0.78 8.77 -5.24
C VAL A 36 2.12 8.61 -4.52
N GLN A 37 3.15 9.31 -4.96
CA GLN A 37 4.46 9.34 -4.30
C GLN A 37 4.36 9.79 -2.83
N GLU A 38 3.66 10.89 -2.59
CA GLU A 38 3.41 11.40 -1.24
C GLU A 38 2.52 10.46 -0.41
N ALA A 39 1.46 9.93 -1.01
CA ALA A 39 0.54 8.99 -0.39
C ALA A 39 1.26 7.69 0.05
N CYS A 40 2.04 7.09 -0.85
CA CYS A 40 2.84 5.90 -0.58
C CYS A 40 3.88 6.14 0.51
N LEU A 41 4.49 7.33 0.57
CA LEU A 41 5.41 7.67 1.65
C LEU A 41 4.70 7.71 3.01
N ALA A 42 3.51 8.33 3.10
CA ALA A 42 2.71 8.33 4.33
C ALA A 42 2.30 6.91 4.76
N VAL A 43 1.93 6.05 3.80
CA VAL A 43 1.65 4.63 4.06
C VAL A 43 2.90 3.90 4.54
N ALA A 44 4.07 4.18 3.97
CA ALA A 44 5.33 3.56 4.37
C ALA A 44 5.69 3.88 5.84
N HIS A 45 5.45 5.11 6.30
CA HIS A 45 5.64 5.48 7.72
C HIS A 45 4.72 4.71 8.68
N CYS A 46 3.51 4.35 8.24
CA CYS A 46 2.62 3.50 9.05
C CYS A 46 3.26 2.13 9.32
N PHE A 47 3.90 1.55 8.30
CA PHE A 47 4.60 0.28 8.46
C PHE A 47 5.82 0.38 9.37
N VAL A 48 6.50 1.52 9.50
CA VAL A 48 7.62 1.65 10.45
C VAL A 48 7.14 1.54 11.89
N SER A 49 6.01 2.18 12.19
CA SER A 49 5.49 2.26 13.56
C SER A 49 4.93 0.92 14.06
N TYR A 50 4.34 0.13 13.15
CA TYR A 50 3.72 -1.15 13.47
C TYR A 50 3.87 -2.14 12.32
N ASN A 51 4.02 -3.42 12.67
CA ASN A 51 4.02 -4.49 11.68
C ASN A 51 2.58 -4.85 11.29
N TYR A 52 2.21 -4.63 10.03
CA TYR A 52 0.90 -5.02 9.49
C TYR A 52 1.09 -6.13 8.47
N SER A 53 0.79 -7.37 8.86
CA SER A 53 0.96 -8.54 7.98
C SER A 53 -0.10 -8.66 6.89
N ARG A 54 -1.21 -7.93 7.02
CA ARG A 54 -2.33 -8.00 6.10
C ARG A 54 -2.82 -6.62 5.75
N VAL A 55 -3.09 -6.41 4.47
CA VAL A 55 -3.51 -5.13 3.91
C VAL A 55 -4.76 -5.34 3.06
N PHE A 56 -5.76 -4.50 3.27
CA PHE A 56 -6.89 -4.33 2.39
C PHE A 56 -6.72 -3.01 1.63
N ASN A 57 -6.47 -3.09 0.33
CA ASN A 57 -6.25 -1.95 -0.55
C ASN A 57 -7.47 -1.72 -1.43
N ASN A 58 -8.22 -0.67 -1.16
CA ASN A 58 -9.47 -0.37 -1.83
C ASN A 58 -9.35 0.87 -2.73
N ASN A 59 -9.57 0.67 -4.03
CA ASN A 59 -9.49 1.72 -5.04
C ASN A 59 -10.85 2.06 -5.65
N THR A 60 -11.98 1.63 -5.06
CA THR A 60 -13.33 1.83 -5.65
C THR A 60 -13.69 3.29 -5.88
N SER A 61 -13.07 4.21 -5.15
CA SER A 61 -13.34 5.66 -5.22
C SER A 61 -12.37 6.41 -6.13
N LEU A 62 -11.54 5.71 -6.90
CA LEU A 62 -10.68 6.34 -7.91
C LEU A 62 -11.50 6.81 -9.10
N THR A 63 -11.14 7.97 -9.63
CA THR A 63 -11.77 8.56 -10.81
C THR A 63 -10.83 8.60 -12.02
N HIS A 64 -9.52 8.68 -11.80
CA HIS A 64 -8.51 8.72 -12.84
C HIS A 64 -7.16 8.20 -12.33
N VAL A 65 -6.31 7.73 -13.24
CA VAL A 65 -4.96 7.24 -12.94
C VAL A 65 -4.01 7.61 -14.08
N ASP A 66 -2.92 8.32 -13.76
CA ASP A 66 -1.86 8.65 -14.72
C ASP A 66 -1.05 7.41 -15.15
N TYR A 67 -0.46 7.50 -16.35
CA TYR A 67 0.21 6.36 -17.01
C TYR A 67 1.49 5.90 -16.29
N ASP A 68 2.16 6.82 -15.62
CA ASP A 68 3.44 6.66 -14.92
C ASP A 68 3.28 6.12 -13.49
N VAL A 69 2.07 6.13 -12.94
CA VAL A 69 1.77 5.59 -11.60
C VAL A 69 2.08 4.09 -11.52
N ALA A 70 1.61 3.30 -12.49
CA ALA A 70 1.76 1.84 -12.43
C ALA A 70 3.24 1.38 -12.52
N PRO A 71 4.05 1.88 -13.48
CA PRO A 71 5.49 1.62 -13.50
C PRO A 71 6.19 2.00 -12.20
N TRP A 72 5.85 3.16 -11.64
CA TRP A 72 6.50 3.63 -10.43
C TRP A 72 6.15 2.76 -9.21
N LEU A 73 4.87 2.42 -9.03
CA LEU A 73 4.42 1.54 -7.95
C LEU A 73 5.13 0.18 -7.99
N ALA A 74 5.23 -0.41 -9.19
CA ALA A 74 5.88 -1.69 -9.44
C ALA A 74 7.39 -1.66 -9.12
N GLN A 75 8.08 -0.56 -9.40
CA GLN A 75 9.52 -0.45 -9.24
C GLN A 75 9.94 0.00 -7.83
N HIS A 76 9.18 0.89 -7.21
CA HIS A 76 9.62 1.61 -6.01
C HIS A 76 8.86 1.28 -4.74
N PHE A 77 7.55 1.00 -4.82
CA PHE A 77 6.74 0.83 -3.62
C PHE A 77 6.50 -0.65 -3.29
N PHE A 78 5.89 -1.37 -4.23
CA PHE A 78 5.43 -2.74 -4.04
C PHE A 78 6.53 -3.77 -3.71
N PRO A 79 7.76 -3.69 -4.29
CA PRO A 79 8.85 -4.59 -3.94
C PRO A 79 9.26 -4.53 -2.45
N ASN A 80 8.88 -3.47 -1.73
CA ASN A 80 9.25 -3.28 -0.33
C ASN A 80 8.20 -3.80 0.66
N LEU A 81 7.01 -4.21 0.20
CA LEU A 81 5.92 -4.65 1.08
C LEU A 81 6.28 -5.88 1.91
N GLY A 82 6.96 -6.87 1.31
CA GLY A 82 7.43 -8.06 2.04
C GLY A 82 8.43 -7.71 3.15
N LEU A 83 9.32 -6.75 2.89
CA LEU A 83 10.25 -6.24 3.92
C LEU A 83 9.52 -5.47 5.02
N ALA A 84 8.47 -4.74 4.67
CA ALA A 84 7.57 -4.09 5.62
C ALA A 84 6.74 -5.12 6.44
N GLY A 85 6.88 -6.42 6.17
CA GLY A 85 6.22 -7.49 6.92
C GLY A 85 4.83 -7.84 6.40
N VAL A 86 4.41 -7.27 5.26
CA VAL A 86 3.15 -7.64 4.60
C VAL A 86 3.28 -9.05 4.04
N GLN A 87 2.27 -9.86 4.30
CA GLN A 87 2.17 -11.25 3.85
C GLN A 87 0.97 -11.45 2.92
N GLN A 88 -0.13 -10.72 3.16
CA GLN A 88 -1.34 -10.79 2.35
C GLN A 88 -1.81 -9.39 1.98
N LEU A 89 -2.18 -9.23 0.71
CA LEU A 89 -2.77 -8.01 0.17
C LEU A 89 -4.01 -8.37 -0.63
N ALA A 90 -5.18 -8.00 -0.13
CA ALA A 90 -6.38 -7.96 -0.97
C ALA A 90 -6.48 -6.60 -1.63
N TRP A 91 -6.58 -6.57 -2.96
CA TRP A 91 -6.62 -5.35 -3.74
C TRP A 91 -7.90 -5.30 -4.58
N VAL A 92 -8.79 -4.37 -4.24
CA VAL A 92 -9.95 -4.04 -5.07
C VAL A 92 -9.52 -2.99 -6.09
N TYR A 93 -9.55 -3.32 -7.37
CA TYR A 93 -9.21 -2.36 -8.41
C TYR A 93 -10.28 -1.27 -8.52
N GLY A 94 -9.88 -0.08 -8.96
CA GLY A 94 -10.80 1.02 -9.16
C GLY A 94 -11.67 0.87 -10.41
N PRO A 95 -12.70 1.71 -10.55
CA PRO A 95 -13.56 1.66 -11.73
C PRO A 95 -12.77 2.05 -12.99
N GLY A 96 -13.13 1.41 -14.10
CA GLY A 96 -12.54 1.70 -15.41
C GLY A 96 -11.31 0.85 -15.75
N LEU A 97 -11.01 0.81 -17.05
CA LEU A 97 -9.97 -0.05 -17.60
C LEU A 97 -8.57 0.29 -17.05
N ARG A 98 -8.27 1.58 -16.88
CA ARG A 98 -6.94 2.05 -16.45
C ARG A 98 -6.59 1.64 -15.02
N ALA A 99 -7.54 1.75 -14.08
CA ALA A 99 -7.32 1.34 -12.70
C ALA A 99 -7.10 -0.17 -12.58
N ARG A 100 -7.81 -0.96 -13.40
CA ARG A 100 -7.58 -2.40 -13.52
C ARG A 100 -6.23 -2.74 -14.14
N GLU A 101 -5.86 -2.08 -15.24
CA GLU A 101 -4.56 -2.24 -15.90
C GLU A 101 -3.39 -1.92 -14.95
N LEU A 102 -3.53 -0.89 -14.10
CA LEU A 102 -2.55 -0.58 -13.06
C LEU A 102 -2.38 -1.75 -12.09
N ALA A 103 -3.48 -2.27 -11.53
CA ALA A 103 -3.42 -3.35 -10.54
C ALA A 103 -2.81 -4.62 -11.15
N GLU A 104 -3.20 -4.97 -12.37
CA GLU A 104 -2.65 -6.11 -13.09
C GLU A 104 -1.17 -5.92 -13.47
N TYR A 105 -0.78 -4.70 -13.86
CA TYR A 105 0.62 -4.36 -14.16
C TYR A 105 1.50 -4.55 -12.93
N VAL A 106 1.09 -3.98 -11.78
CA VAL A 106 1.83 -4.11 -10.53
C VAL A 106 1.90 -5.58 -10.10
N LEU A 107 0.79 -6.31 -10.13
CA LEU A 107 0.78 -7.73 -9.77
C LEU A 107 1.79 -8.56 -10.58
N ARG A 108 1.90 -8.33 -11.90
CA ARG A 108 2.85 -9.05 -12.76
C ARG A 108 4.31 -8.73 -12.46
N SER A 109 4.59 -7.62 -11.79
CA SER A 109 5.96 -7.20 -11.44
C SER A 109 6.44 -7.75 -10.09
N LEU A 110 5.54 -8.34 -9.29
CA LEU A 110 5.85 -8.84 -7.96
C LEU A 110 6.65 -10.15 -8.02
N ASP A 111 7.58 -10.31 -7.07
CA ASP A 111 8.46 -11.47 -6.93
C ASP A 111 7.83 -12.66 -6.17
N GLY A 112 6.57 -12.54 -5.75
CA GLY A 112 5.84 -13.55 -4.99
C GLY A 112 6.12 -13.54 -3.48
N SER A 113 6.86 -12.56 -2.96
CA SER A 113 7.11 -12.41 -1.51
C SER A 113 5.84 -12.07 -0.70
N VAL A 114 4.82 -11.53 -1.35
CA VAL A 114 3.51 -11.19 -0.79
C VAL A 114 2.42 -11.95 -1.55
N ASN A 115 1.49 -12.56 -0.82
CA ASN A 115 0.30 -13.15 -1.43
C ASN A 115 -0.71 -12.05 -1.78
N VAL A 116 -0.79 -11.71 -3.07
CA VAL A 116 -1.68 -10.65 -3.57
C VAL A 116 -2.84 -11.27 -4.34
N ALA A 117 -4.06 -10.86 -4.00
CA ALA A 117 -5.27 -11.23 -4.72
C ALA A 117 -6.02 -9.98 -5.19
N LEU A 118 -6.48 -9.99 -6.44
CA LEU A 118 -7.25 -8.90 -7.05
C LEU A 118 -8.74 -9.21 -7.01
N PHE A 119 -9.55 -8.19 -6.73
CA PHE A 119 -11.01 -8.31 -6.57
C PHE A 119 -11.73 -7.19 -7.31
N GLY A 120 -12.95 -7.48 -7.77
CA GLY A 120 -13.83 -6.48 -8.38
C GLY A 120 -14.66 -5.69 -7.39
N ASP A 121 -14.81 -6.20 -6.16
CA ASP A 121 -15.57 -5.57 -5.10
C ASP A 121 -14.95 -5.83 -3.72
N ALA A 122 -15.35 -4.99 -2.77
CA ALA A 122 -14.85 -5.04 -1.40
C ALA A 122 -15.33 -6.25 -0.61
N GLU A 123 -16.49 -6.83 -0.94
CA GLU A 123 -17.07 -7.93 -0.19
C GLU A 123 -16.26 -9.22 -0.38
N ASP A 124 -15.90 -9.53 -1.62
CA ASP A 124 -15.04 -10.67 -1.96
C ASP A 124 -13.63 -10.50 -1.37
N ALA A 125 -13.07 -9.30 -1.43
CA ALA A 125 -11.75 -8.99 -0.87
C ALA A 125 -11.70 -9.20 0.65
N VAL A 126 -12.72 -8.71 1.36
CA VAL A 126 -12.87 -8.87 2.81
C VAL A 126 -13.06 -10.34 3.17
N SER A 127 -13.92 -11.04 2.44
CA SER A 127 -14.19 -12.46 2.64
C SER A 127 -12.91 -13.28 2.49
N TRP A 128 -12.11 -13.00 1.45
CA TRP A 128 -10.83 -13.65 1.25
C TRP A 128 -9.84 -13.38 2.39
N LEU A 129 -9.70 -12.13 2.86
CA LEU A 129 -8.79 -11.81 3.97
C LEU A 129 -9.21 -12.46 5.30
N GLN A 130 -10.51 -12.68 5.49
CA GLN A 130 -11.03 -13.37 6.67
C GLN A 130 -10.76 -14.87 6.61
N GLN A 131 -10.99 -15.49 5.44
CA GLN A 131 -10.81 -16.93 5.24
C GLN A 131 -9.34 -17.35 5.17
N THR A 132 -8.48 -16.48 4.65
CA THR A 132 -7.04 -16.75 4.54
C THR A 132 -6.26 -16.28 5.75
N ARG A 133 -6.93 -15.80 6.80
CA ARG A 133 -6.29 -15.43 8.06
C ARG A 133 -5.43 -16.62 8.53
N PRO A 134 -4.12 -16.44 8.76
CA PRO A 134 -3.29 -17.52 9.25
C PRO A 134 -3.84 -18.06 10.58
N ASP A 135 -3.97 -19.39 10.68
CA ASP A 135 -4.32 -20.05 11.93
C ASP A 135 -3.25 -19.67 12.97
N TYR A 136 -3.68 -18.90 13.97
CA TYR A 136 -2.80 -18.46 15.04
C TYR A 136 -2.51 -19.67 15.94
N VAL A 137 -1.53 -20.50 15.57
CA VAL A 137 -1.02 -21.53 16.48
C VAL A 137 -0.25 -20.82 17.60
N SER A 138 -0.97 -20.58 18.70
CA SER A 138 -0.47 -20.11 20.00
C SER A 138 0.16 -18.70 20.04
N GLY A 139 -0.69 -17.70 20.28
CA GLY A 139 -0.49 -16.80 21.42
C GLY A 139 0.60 -15.73 21.39
N CYS A 140 1.22 -15.36 20.27
CA CYS A 140 2.12 -14.20 20.25
C CYS A 140 1.59 -13.09 19.36
N ALA A 141 0.95 -12.08 19.95
CA ALA A 141 0.62 -10.82 19.30
C ALA A 141 1.80 -10.34 18.45
N LEU A 142 1.53 -9.92 17.20
CA LEU A 142 2.40 -9.13 16.33
C LEU A 142 3.89 -9.34 16.65
N LEU A 143 4.47 -10.46 16.23
CA LEU A 143 5.91 -10.67 16.44
C LEU A 143 6.65 -9.41 15.92
N PRO A 144 7.48 -8.78 16.75
CA PRO A 144 8.25 -7.62 16.33
C PRO A 144 9.06 -8.01 15.08
N ARG A 145 9.10 -7.13 14.07
CA ARG A 145 10.07 -7.33 12.98
C ARG A 145 11.48 -7.37 13.57
N ALA A 146 12.36 -8.16 12.97
CA ALA A 146 13.74 -8.21 13.44
C ALA A 146 14.35 -6.80 13.32
N ALA A 147 15.15 -6.38 14.31
CA ALA A 147 15.75 -5.03 14.32
C ALA A 147 16.53 -4.70 13.03
N GLN A 148 17.13 -5.72 12.40
CA GLN A 148 17.81 -5.57 11.10
C GLN A 148 16.83 -5.26 9.95
N GLN A 149 15.62 -5.83 9.97
CA GLN A 149 14.58 -5.52 9.00
C GLN A 149 14.03 -4.10 9.21
N ASP A 150 13.82 -3.68 10.46
CA ASP A 150 13.38 -2.31 10.77
C ASP A 150 14.42 -1.27 10.34
N ALA A 151 15.70 -1.51 10.57
CA ALA A 151 16.77 -0.64 10.09
C ALA A 151 16.80 -0.55 8.56
N LYS A 152 16.62 -1.68 7.87
CA LYS A 152 16.56 -1.71 6.40
C LYS A 152 15.33 -0.98 5.86
N LEU A 153 14.16 -1.17 6.48
CA LEU A 153 12.93 -0.48 6.12
C LEU A 153 13.07 1.03 6.32
N THR A 154 13.62 1.46 7.45
CA THR A 154 13.89 2.88 7.75
C THR A 154 14.82 3.50 6.70
N HIS A 155 15.88 2.79 6.31
CA HIS A 155 16.79 3.26 5.26
C HIS A 155 16.10 3.42 3.90
N ILE A 156 15.27 2.46 3.51
CA ILE A 156 14.53 2.51 2.23
C ILE A 156 13.54 3.67 2.24
N ILE A 157 12.84 3.90 3.34
CA ILE A 157 11.92 5.03 3.48
C ILE A 157 12.68 6.36 3.41
N GLY A 158 13.85 6.47 4.06
CA GLY A 158 14.69 7.67 3.94
C GLY A 158 15.15 7.94 2.50
N LYS A 159 15.44 6.90 1.71
CA LYS A 159 15.72 7.06 0.28
C LYS A 159 14.47 7.50 -0.49
N PHE A 160 13.33 6.91 -0.16
CA PHE A 160 12.05 7.23 -0.77
C PHE A 160 11.67 8.70 -0.56
N GLU A 161 11.87 9.22 0.66
CA GLU A 161 11.69 10.64 0.99
C GLU A 161 12.55 11.55 0.11
N GLN A 162 13.82 11.18 -0.11
CA GLN A 162 14.75 11.96 -0.96
C GLN A 162 14.31 11.95 -2.42
N ASP A 163 13.87 10.80 -2.93
CA ASP A 163 13.39 10.67 -4.31
C ASP A 163 12.12 11.53 -4.52
N VAL A 164 11.15 11.45 -3.61
CA VAL A 164 9.91 12.25 -3.65
C VAL A 164 10.21 13.76 -3.53
N ALA A 165 11.14 14.14 -2.65
CA ALA A 165 11.55 15.55 -2.52
C ALA A 165 12.22 16.08 -3.80
N SER A 166 13.02 15.26 -4.47
CA SER A 166 13.71 15.64 -5.72
C SER A 166 12.71 15.85 -6.87
N THR A 167 11.71 14.96 -7.01
CA THR A 167 10.65 15.10 -8.02
C THR A 167 9.81 16.36 -7.82
N ARG A 168 9.57 16.78 -6.56
CA ARG A 168 8.87 18.04 -6.26
C ARG A 168 9.66 19.27 -6.73
N VAL A 169 10.98 19.28 -6.56
CA VAL A 169 11.83 20.41 -6.97
C VAL A 169 11.89 20.52 -8.49
N GLU A 170 12.00 19.41 -9.21
CA GLU A 170 12.00 19.40 -10.69
C GLU A 170 10.65 19.89 -11.25
N SER A 171 9.54 19.44 -10.68
CA SER A 171 8.20 19.85 -11.08
C SER A 171 7.95 21.35 -10.84
N ALA A 172 8.52 21.91 -9.77
CA ALA A 172 8.43 23.33 -9.45
C ALA A 172 9.33 24.21 -10.34
N GLY A 173 10.49 23.70 -10.77
CA GLY A 173 11.44 24.43 -11.63
C GLY A 173 11.07 24.46 -13.12
N LEU A 174 10.20 23.55 -13.58
CA LEU A 174 9.67 23.54 -14.96
C LEU A 174 8.57 24.58 -15.21
N LEU A 175 8.08 25.24 -14.16
CA LEU A 175 7.04 26.27 -14.23
C LEU A 175 7.59 27.72 -14.15
N THR A 176 8.91 27.91 -14.13
CA THR A 176 9.60 29.22 -14.13
C THR A 176 10.37 29.47 -15.42
#